data_AF-A0A5C8V931-F1
#
_entry.id   AF-A0A5C8V931-F1
#
_cell.length_a   1.000
_cell.length_b   1.000
_cell.length_c   1.000
_cell.angle_alpha   90.00
_cell.angle_beta   90.00
_cell.angle_gamma   90.00
#
_symmetry.space_group_name_H-M   'P 1'
#
loop_
_entity.id
_entity.type
_entity.pdbx_description
1 polymer ?
#
loop_
_entity_poly.entity_id
_entity_poly.type
_entity_poly.pdbx_seq_one_letter_code
_entity_poly.pdbx_strand_id
1 'polypeptide(L)'
;MRLNKSDFIKIIGIGAFLFLSVIEFSSFVEYVLRHLQIALFNESFGFQWLPELVGLIIFSSILISIFNNTKKLLEIKFKNLLLILICVFFGILILQFFYPFWGTDFILENYPQEFSTYYEARAGSNTQFIIGTIQIIKYVVFTVVLFFKI
;
A
#
# COMPACT_ATOMS: atom_id res chain seq x y z
N MET A 1 -4.66 33.40 -9.35
CA MET A 1 -3.33 33.31 -8.69
C MET A 1 -2.38 32.58 -9.65
N ARG A 2 -1.31 33.22 -10.16
CA ARG A 2 -0.28 32.50 -10.93
C ARG A 2 0.60 31.74 -9.93
N LEU A 3 0.46 30.42 -9.85
CA LEU A 3 1.41 29.58 -9.12
C LEU A 3 2.80 29.79 -9.73
N ASN A 4 3.76 30.20 -8.91
CA ASN A 4 5.15 30.26 -9.34
C ASN A 4 5.60 28.84 -9.71
N LYS A 5 6.35 28.65 -10.80
CA LYS A 5 6.75 27.31 -11.28
C LYS A 5 7.40 26.47 -10.18
N SER A 6 8.21 27.13 -9.34
CA SER A 6 8.82 26.52 -8.15
C SER A 6 7.77 25.96 -7.18
N ASP A 7 6.68 26.67 -6.90
CA ASP A 7 5.69 26.24 -5.92
C ASP A 7 4.79 25.13 -6.46
N PHE A 8 4.57 25.09 -7.77
CA PHE A 8 3.92 23.96 -8.43
C PHE A 8 4.74 22.67 -8.32
N ILE A 9 6.05 22.73 -8.61
CA ILE A 9 6.96 21.58 -8.48
C ILE A 9 6.99 21.06 -7.05
N LYS A 10 7.01 21.97 -6.07
CA LYS A 10 6.96 21.64 -4.65
C LYS A 10 5.71 20.85 -4.27
N ILE A 11 4.53 21.32 -4.68
CA ILE A 11 3.25 20.66 -4.38
C ILE A 11 3.19 19.27 -5.03
N ILE A 12 3.64 19.15 -6.29
CA ILE A 12 3.72 17.84 -6.97
C ILE A 12 4.63 16.89 -6.21
N GLY A 13 5.80 17.35 -5.76
CA GLY A 13 6.74 16.52 -5.01
C GLY A 13 6.13 15.96 -3.72
N ILE A 14 5.47 16.79 -2.92
CA ILE A 14 4.79 16.34 -1.69
C ILE A 14 3.68 15.34 -2.04
N GLY A 15 2.82 15.68 -3.01
CA GLY A 15 1.71 14.81 -3.41
C GLY A 15 2.20 13.45 -3.89
N ALA A 16 3.26 13.42 -4.70
CA ALA A 16 3.85 12.20 -5.23
C ALA A 16 4.44 11.32 -4.12
N PHE A 17 5.31 11.87 -3.26
CA PHE A 17 5.91 11.08 -2.18
C PHE A 17 4.88 10.59 -1.18
N LEU A 18 3.86 11.40 -0.89
CA LEU A 18 2.77 11.01 -0.01
C LEU A 18 2.00 9.83 -0.62
N PHE A 19 1.55 9.96 -1.87
CA PHE A 19 0.79 8.93 -2.57
C PHE A 19 1.59 7.62 -2.67
N LEU A 20 2.86 7.71 -3.10
CA LEU A 20 3.75 6.56 -3.20
C LEU A 20 3.95 5.89 -1.84
N SER A 21 4.16 6.66 -0.77
CA SER A 21 4.31 6.09 0.58
C SER A 21 3.07 5.31 1.02
N VAL A 22 1.86 5.84 0.74
CA VAL A 22 0.61 5.15 1.10
C VAL A 22 0.43 3.87 0.29
N ILE A 23 0.74 3.90 -1.01
CA ILE A 23 0.73 2.71 -1.87
C ILE A 23 1.69 1.66 -1.32
N GLU A 24 2.97 2.00 -1.19
CA GLU A 24 4.01 1.06 -0.79
C GLU A 24 3.73 0.47 0.60
N PHE A 25 3.25 1.29 1.54
CA PHE A 25 2.87 0.81 2.84
C PHE A 25 1.69 -0.18 2.76
N SER A 26 0.65 0.14 1.99
CA SER A 26 -0.49 -0.76 1.82
C SER A 26 -0.08 -2.10 1.20
N SER A 27 0.78 -2.07 0.17
CA SER A 27 1.30 -3.26 -0.49
C SER A 27 2.22 -4.08 0.42
N PHE A 28 2.99 -3.42 1.29
CA PHE A 28 3.76 -4.11 2.32
C PHE A 28 2.85 -4.86 3.29
N VAL A 29 1.78 -4.21 3.77
CA VAL A 29 0.80 -4.87 4.64
C VAL A 29 0.11 -6.04 3.95
N GLU A 30 -0.28 -5.90 2.67
CA GLU A 30 -0.81 -7.01 1.86
C GLU A 30 0.15 -8.21 1.84
N TYR A 31 1.45 -7.94 1.67
CA TYR A 31 2.47 -8.99 1.62
C TYR A 31 2.62 -9.71 2.97
N VAL A 32 2.66 -8.96 4.06
CA VAL A 32 2.73 -9.55 5.42
C VAL A 32 1.48 -10.37 5.72
N LEU A 33 0.29 -9.84 5.41
CA LEU A 33 -0.98 -10.54 5.63
C LEU A 33 -1.08 -11.81 4.80
N ARG A 34 -0.53 -11.82 3.58
CA ARG A 34 -0.46 -13.02 2.75
C ARG A 34 0.36 -14.12 3.44
N HIS A 35 1.54 -13.80 3.95
CA HIS A 35 2.36 -14.77 4.66
C HIS A 35 1.70 -15.26 5.95
N LEU A 36 1.07 -14.36 6.71
CA LEU A 36 0.26 -14.75 7.86
C LEU A 36 -0.89 -15.68 7.46
N GLN A 37 -1.55 -15.39 6.33
CA GLN A 37 -2.62 -16.25 5.83
C GLN A 37 -2.09 -17.65 5.47
N ILE A 38 -0.93 -17.74 4.82
CA ILE A 38 -0.29 -19.02 4.49
C ILE A 38 0.04 -19.80 5.77
N ALA A 39 0.63 -19.15 6.78
CA ALA A 39 1.04 -19.82 8.01
C ALA A 39 -0.13 -20.23 8.93
N LEU A 40 -1.26 -19.50 8.88
CA LEU A 40 -2.39 -19.72 9.79
C LEU A 40 -3.50 -20.59 9.19
N PHE A 41 -3.58 -20.70 7.87
CA PHE A 41 -4.69 -21.39 7.19
C PHE A 41 -4.17 -22.49 6.28
N ASN A 42 -4.12 -23.71 6.83
CA ASN A 42 -3.56 -24.89 6.17
C ASN A 42 -4.44 -25.48 5.05
N GLU A 43 -5.73 -25.13 4.95
CA GLU A 43 -6.61 -25.73 3.96
C GLU A 43 -7.65 -24.73 3.42
N SER A 44 -7.75 -24.64 2.09
CA SER A 44 -9.01 -24.39 1.37
C SER A 44 -9.75 -23.06 1.58
N PHE A 45 -9.14 -22.03 2.16
CA PHE A 45 -9.82 -20.73 2.23
C PHE A 45 -9.90 -20.05 0.85
N GLY A 46 -11.11 -20.00 0.27
CA GLY A 46 -11.43 -19.31 -1.00
C GLY A 46 -11.30 -17.78 -0.97
N PHE A 47 -10.55 -17.23 -0.01
CA PHE A 47 -10.31 -15.81 0.19
C PHE A 47 -8.83 -15.46 0.00
N GLN A 48 -8.19 -15.95 -1.06
CA GLN A 48 -6.79 -15.61 -1.40
C GLN A 48 -6.62 -14.12 -1.74
N TRP A 49 -7.73 -13.42 -2.03
CA TRP A 49 -7.81 -11.98 -2.27
C TRP A 49 -8.00 -11.15 -0.99
N LEU A 50 -8.13 -11.79 0.18
CA LEU A 50 -8.33 -11.10 1.46
C LEU A 50 -7.20 -10.12 1.79
N PRO A 51 -5.90 -10.43 1.58
CA PRO A 51 -4.84 -9.47 1.84
C PRO A 51 -5.05 -8.18 1.08
N GLU A 52 -5.41 -8.25 -0.21
CA GLU A 52 -5.66 -7.08 -1.07
C GLU A 52 -6.87 -6.28 -0.59
N LEU A 53 -7.93 -6.94 -0.13
CA LEU A 53 -9.09 -6.23 0.42
C LEU A 53 -8.73 -5.47 1.71
N VAL A 54 -7.94 -6.07 2.60
CA VAL A 54 -7.45 -5.39 3.80
C VAL A 54 -6.50 -4.25 3.43
N GLY A 55 -5.62 -4.47 2.43
CA GLY A 55 -4.74 -3.44 1.88
C GLY A 55 -5.51 -2.25 1.29
N LEU A 56 -6.62 -2.49 0.59
CA LEU A 56 -7.52 -1.43 0.13
C LEU A 56 -8.13 -0.63 1.28
N ILE A 57 -8.58 -1.30 2.35
CA ILE A 57 -9.13 -0.61 3.53
C ILE A 57 -8.06 0.28 4.15
N ILE A 58 -6.86 -0.26 4.40
CA ILE A 58 -5.74 0.49 4.99
C ILE A 58 -5.34 1.67 4.10
N PHE A 59 -5.19 1.43 2.79
CA PHE A 59 -4.91 2.47 1.80
C PHE A 59 -5.95 3.61 1.91
N SER A 60 -7.23 3.27 1.88
CA SER A 60 -8.33 4.23 1.92
C SER A 60 -8.35 5.01 3.23
N SER A 61 -8.19 4.33 4.37
CA SER A 61 -8.18 4.96 5.70
C SER A 61 -7.02 5.93 5.87
N ILE A 62 -5.81 5.54 5.45
CA ILE A 62 -4.62 6.41 5.53
C ILE A 62 -4.80 7.62 4.62
N LEU A 63 -5.25 7.40 3.38
CA LEU A 63 -5.48 8.46 2.41
C LEU A 63 -6.50 9.48 2.96
N ILE A 64 -7.67 9.03 3.40
CA ILE A 64 -8.71 9.91 3.98
C ILE A 64 -8.19 10.65 5.21
N SER A 65 -7.44 9.98 6.09
CA SER A 65 -6.86 10.60 7.28
C SER A 65 -5.89 11.73 6.92
N ILE A 66 -5.03 11.51 5.92
CA ILE A 66 -4.10 12.52 5.42
C ILE A 66 -4.89 13.72 4.87
N PHE A 67 -5.88 13.47 4.00
CA PHE A 67 -6.66 14.54 3.38
C PHE A 67 -7.44 15.38 4.42
N ASN A 68 -8.00 14.73 5.45
CA ASN A 68 -8.68 15.42 6.54
C ASN A 68 -7.74 16.28 7.40
N ASN A 69 -6.45 15.91 7.48
CA ASN A 69 -5.43 16.62 8.25
C ASN A 69 -4.52 17.53 7.40
N THR A 70 -4.87 17.78 6.13
CA THR A 70 -4.08 18.61 5.20
C THR A 70 -3.78 20.00 5.74
N LYS A 71 -4.73 20.65 6.43
CA LYS A 71 -4.50 21.99 7.03
C LYS A 71 -3.34 21.99 8.02
N LYS A 72 -3.25 20.97 8.89
CA LYS A 72 -2.14 20.81 9.85
C LYS A 72 -0.83 20.47 9.16
N LEU A 73 -0.89 19.67 8.09
CA LEU A 73 0.30 19.33 7.29
C LEU A 73 0.88 20.56 6.59
N LEU A 74 0.04 21.49 6.15
CA LEU A 74 0.46 22.74 5.50
C LEU A 74 1.09 23.76 6.47
N GLU A 75 0.90 23.61 7.78
CA GLU A 75 1.60 24.43 8.80
C GLU A 75 3.08 24.08 8.90
N ILE A 76 3.47 22.86 8.50
CA ILE A 76 4.86 22.41 8.49
C ILE A 76 5.61 23.09 7.35
N LYS A 77 6.84 23.57 7.63
CA LYS A 77 7.72 24.10 6.59
C LYS A 77 7.91 23.06 5.48
N PHE A 78 7.66 23.48 4.24
CA PHE A 78 7.74 22.63 3.03
C PHE A 78 8.95 21.67 3.02
N LYS A 79 10.16 22.19 3.27
CA LYS A 79 11.40 21.40 3.23
C LYS A 79 11.38 20.25 4.24
N ASN A 80 10.86 20.51 5.44
CA ASN A 80 10.79 19.52 6.51
C ASN A 80 9.76 18.45 6.19
N LEU A 81 8.58 18.86 5.67
CA LEU A 81 7.54 17.91 5.28
C LEU A 81 8.01 17.00 4.15
N LEU A 82 8.64 17.55 3.11
CA LEU A 82 9.19 16.75 2.02
C LEU A 82 10.26 15.77 2.52
N LEU A 83 11.18 16.21 3.38
CA LEU A 83 12.20 15.33 3.96
C LEU A 83 11.57 14.19 4.77
N ILE A 84 10.56 14.48 5.59
CA ILE A 84 9.84 13.46 6.37
C ILE A 84 9.19 12.44 5.42
N LEU A 85 8.51 12.89 4.37
CA LEU A 85 7.86 12.00 3.40
C LEU A 85 8.88 11.13 2.66
N ILE A 86 10.03 11.69 2.28
CA ILE A 86 11.14 10.94 1.68
C ILE A 86 11.65 9.88 2.66
N CYS A 87 11.91 10.25 3.92
CA CYS A 87 12.38 9.31 4.94
C CYS A 87 11.36 8.19 5.19
N VAL A 88 10.06 8.50 5.26
CA VAL A 88 8.99 7.51 5.40
C VAL A 88 8.96 6.57 4.21
N PHE A 89 8.98 7.11 2.99
CA PHE A 89 9.01 6.31 1.76
C PHE A 89 10.18 5.33 1.74
N PHE A 90 11.41 5.81 1.97
CA PHE A 90 12.59 4.95 2.00
C PHE A 90 12.56 3.96 3.17
N GLY A 91 12.02 4.35 4.33
CA GLY A 91 11.83 3.44 5.45
C GLY A 91 10.92 2.26 5.08
N ILE A 92 9.83 2.53 4.35
CA ILE A 92 8.94 1.47 3.85
C ILE A 92 9.67 0.58 2.84
N LEU A 93 10.40 1.15 1.88
CA LEU A 93 11.16 0.37 0.89
C LEU A 93 12.21 -0.53 1.55
N ILE A 94 12.89 -0.02 2.59
CA ILE A 94 13.86 -0.80 3.36
C ILE A 94 13.18 -1.98 4.04
N LEU A 95 12.02 -1.76 4.66
CA LEU A 95 11.24 -2.84 5.28
C LEU A 95 10.78 -3.87 4.25
N GLN A 96 10.29 -3.43 3.09
CA GLN A 96 9.93 -4.31 1.98
C GLN A 96 11.13 -5.09 1.44
N PHE A 97 12.32 -4.49 1.41
CA PHE A 97 13.54 -5.17 0.96
C PHE A 97 13.98 -6.25 1.95
N PHE A 98 13.95 -5.96 3.25
CA PHE A 98 14.40 -6.92 4.27
C PHE A 98 13.40 -8.03 4.54
N TYR A 99 12.10 -7.76 4.39
CA TYR A 99 11.08 -8.71 4.78
C TYR A 99 11.13 -10.04 4.02
N PRO A 100 11.36 -10.12 2.69
CA PRO A 100 11.51 -11.38 1.98
C PRO A 100 12.59 -12.29 2.55
N PHE A 101 13.76 -11.75 2.92
CA PHE A 101 14.87 -12.53 3.49
C PHE A 101 14.52 -13.23 4.81
N TRP A 102 13.49 -12.77 5.51
CA TRP A 102 13.14 -13.30 6.84
C TRP A 102 11.78 -13.97 6.76
N GLY A 103 10.78 -13.27 6.23
CA GLY A 103 9.41 -13.73 6.10
C GLY A 103 9.21 -14.77 5.00
N THR A 104 9.74 -14.57 3.79
CA THR A 104 9.55 -15.57 2.71
C THR A 104 10.30 -16.85 3.03
N ASP A 105 11.56 -16.72 3.44
CA ASP A 105 12.40 -17.87 3.80
C ASP A 105 11.78 -18.65 4.97
N PHE A 106 11.31 -17.96 6.01
CA PHE A 106 10.58 -18.60 7.11
C PHE A 106 9.35 -19.39 6.65
N ILE A 107 8.53 -18.82 5.76
CA ILE A 107 7.34 -19.52 5.25
C ILE A 107 7.73 -20.72 4.39
N LEU A 108 8.73 -20.60 3.52
CA LEU A 108 9.18 -21.70 2.68
C LEU A 108 9.79 -22.85 3.49
N GLU A 109 10.51 -22.55 4.57
CA GLU A 109 11.11 -23.57 5.43
C GLU A 109 10.08 -24.28 6.31
N ASN A 110 9.08 -23.56 6.84
CA ASN A 110 8.15 -24.09 7.84
C ASN A 110 6.79 -24.52 7.26
N TYR A 111 6.36 -23.92 6.13
CA TYR A 111 5.04 -24.13 5.51
C TYR A 111 5.13 -24.27 3.97
N PRO A 112 6.00 -25.14 3.41
CA PRO A 112 6.23 -25.22 1.97
C PRO A 112 5.00 -25.70 1.17
N GLN A 113 4.20 -26.60 1.74
CA GLN A 113 3.01 -27.15 1.05
C GLN A 113 1.89 -26.11 0.99
N GLU A 114 1.66 -25.40 2.10
CA GLU A 114 0.69 -24.32 2.21
C GLU A 114 1.07 -23.17 1.28
N PHE A 115 2.36 -22.84 1.18
CA PHE A 115 2.86 -21.86 0.22
C PHE A 115 2.51 -22.25 -1.22
N SER A 116 2.86 -23.48 -1.64
CA SER A 116 2.55 -23.95 -3.02
C SER A 116 1.05 -23.92 -3.29
N THR A 117 0.26 -24.49 -2.38
CA THR A 117 -1.20 -24.58 -2.50
C THR A 117 -1.84 -23.19 -2.58
N TYR A 118 -1.39 -22.25 -1.76
CA TYR A 118 -1.88 -20.87 -1.79
C TYR A 118 -1.62 -20.21 -3.14
N TYR A 119 -0.40 -20.32 -3.66
CA TYR A 119 -0.03 -19.68 -4.94
C TYR A 119 -0.71 -20.35 -6.14
N GLU A 120 -0.93 -21.66 -6.12
CA GLU A 120 -1.72 -22.36 -7.12
C GLU A 120 -3.19 -21.88 -7.14
N ALA A 121 -3.84 -21.82 -5.98
CA ALA A 121 -5.22 -21.33 -5.89
C ALA A 121 -5.33 -19.84 -6.28
N ARG A 122 -4.29 -19.06 -5.98
CA ARG A 122 -4.21 -17.64 -6.34
C ARG A 122 -4.00 -17.42 -7.83
N ALA A 123 -3.38 -18.35 -8.55
CA ALA A 123 -3.17 -18.26 -10.00
C ALA A 123 -4.48 -18.40 -10.80
N GLY A 124 -5.57 -18.83 -10.17
CA GLY A 124 -6.90 -18.92 -10.80
C GLY A 124 -7.39 -17.59 -11.38
N SER A 125 -8.00 -17.64 -12.57
CA SER A 125 -8.46 -16.46 -13.32
C SER A 125 -9.45 -15.60 -12.53
N ASN A 126 -10.38 -16.21 -11.79
CA ASN A 126 -11.34 -15.49 -10.96
C ASN A 126 -10.66 -14.71 -9.83
N THR A 127 -9.68 -15.32 -9.15
CA THR A 127 -8.92 -14.69 -8.07
C THR A 127 -8.09 -13.52 -8.60
N GLN A 128 -7.42 -13.69 -9.73
CA GLN A 128 -6.67 -12.62 -10.39
C GLN A 128 -7.56 -11.47 -10.84
N PHE A 129 -8.77 -11.76 -11.34
CA PHE A 129 -9.76 -10.74 -11.69
C PHE A 129 -10.18 -9.92 -10.45
N ILE A 130 -10.46 -10.57 -9.33
CA ILE A 130 -10.81 -9.89 -8.06
C ILE A 130 -9.63 -9.03 -7.58
N ILE A 131 -8.42 -9.59 -7.53
CA ILE A 131 -7.20 -8.86 -7.13
C ILE A 131 -6.98 -7.63 -8.03
N GLY A 132 -7.07 -7.81 -9.35
CA GLY A 132 -6.93 -6.69 -10.31
C GLY A 132 -8.00 -5.62 -10.11
N THR A 133 -9.24 -6.03 -9.85
CA THR A 133 -10.34 -5.11 -9.55
C THR A 133 -10.08 -4.30 -8.28
N ILE A 134 -9.56 -4.94 -7.22
CA ILE A 134 -9.20 -4.24 -5.98
C ILE A 134 -8.13 -3.16 -6.23
N GLN A 135 -7.12 -3.46 -7.05
CA GLN A 135 -6.10 -2.47 -7.41
C GLN A 135 -6.70 -1.30 -8.19
N ILE A 136 -7.62 -1.55 -9.14
CA ILE A 136 -8.35 -0.49 -9.85
C ILE A 136 -9.15 0.36 -8.84
N ILE A 137 -9.82 -0.26 -7.87
CA ILE A 137 -10.59 0.46 -6.85
C ILE A 137 -9.70 1.40 -6.03
N LYS A 138 -8.44 1.04 -5.71
CA LYS A 138 -7.52 1.97 -5.02
C LYS A 138 -7.32 3.27 -5.81
N TYR A 139 -7.14 3.19 -7.13
CA TYR A 139 -7.03 4.37 -7.98
C TYR A 139 -8.33 5.16 -8.09
N VAL A 140 -9.48 4.47 -8.10
CA VAL A 140 -10.79 5.13 -8.04
C VAL A 140 -10.96 5.89 -6.73
N VAL A 141 -10.66 5.27 -5.59
CA VAL A 141 -10.70 5.91 -4.27
C VAL A 141 -9.79 7.13 -4.23
N PHE A 142 -8.56 7.02 -4.73
CA PHE A 142 -7.65 8.15 -4.83
C PHE A 142 -8.25 9.32 -5.63
N THR A 143 -8.81 9.01 -6.80
CA THR A 143 -9.45 10.02 -7.67
C THR A 143 -10.65 10.67 -7.00
N VAL A 144 -11.50 9.88 -6.35
CA VAL A 144 -12.69 10.37 -5.61
C VAL A 144 -12.25 11.28 -4.46
N VAL A 145 -11.28 10.86 -3.66
CA VAL A 145 -10.79 11.66 -2.53
C VAL A 145 -10.18 12.97 -3.02
N LEU A 146 -9.43 12.96 -4.11
CA LEU A 146 -8.95 14.20 -4.75
C LEU A 146 -10.12 15.09 -5.19
N PHE A 147 -11.09 14.55 -5.92
CA PHE A 147 -12.19 15.33 -6.49
C PHE A 147 -13.10 15.97 -5.43
N PHE A 148 -13.37 15.28 -4.31
CA PHE A 148 -14.26 15.80 -3.27
C PHE A 148 -13.54 16.66 -2.20
N LYS A 149 -12.21 16.68 -2.17
CA LYS A 149 -11.42 17.43 -1.16
C LYS A 149 -10.61 18.58 -1.76
N ILE A 150 -10.53 18.70 -3.09
CA ILE A 150 -10.07 19.89 -3.82
C ILE A 150 -11.26 20.84 -3.99
#